data_AF-A0A9W6GC18-F1
#
_entry.id   AF-A0A9W6GC18-F1
#
_cell.length_a   1.000
_cell.length_b   1.000
_cell.length_c   1.000
_cell.angle_alpha   90.00
_cell.angle_beta   90.00
_cell.angle_gamma   90.00
#
_symmetry.space_group_name_H-M   'P 1'
#
loop_
_entity.id
_entity.type
_entity.pdbx_description
1 polymer ?
#
loop_
_entity_poly.entity_id
_entity_poly.type
_entity_poly.pdbx_seq_one_letter_code
_entity_poly.pdbx_strand_id
1 'polypeptide(L)'
;MPDQHQTDPRRGPNLGRRNLLRGALVAGGLAAAGATGLGTAQAQSFSHPGLLIQADDFDRMRTAVQGNREPWLAGWNRLVANSHSASTWNPRPVERIIRGDNGTDPENYALLMNDMHAAYQNGLRWKIGGDTAHRDAAVRILNAWSGTLKEIGGWTEASLAAGIYGYQAANAAELVRGESGFDRARFQSMLANVFYPLNNDFLVRRHGTCDGHYWANWDLCNMAAILAIGIFNDDRAKVDEAIEYFWNGKGQGSIEHVIPFIHGDLAQWQESGRDQAHTMMGVGLMAEFMEMAWNQGVDLYSARDHAFAKAAEYVARYNNGHSVPYTKFTWYNGHNCAYNEQAVISEGGRGQARPVWELVYSHYYGRFGRAMPNVREMLGKIRPEGGGGDYGPNSGGFDSLGWGTLAYVQDRKPVALNRLQTYNATDRYVRHVNYDVRLDASISPAADAQFRLVPGLADSAGVSFEAANVPGYYLRHYDYDFRLDPNHGSSRFAADATFHRVAGLADGSLASFRSHSHPDRYLRHHDYLLRLDPIGDATARADATFRITS
;
A
#
# COMPACT_ATOMS: atom_id res chain seq x y z
N MET A 1 -47.34 -25.04 41.20
CA MET A 1 -46.47 -24.28 42.12
C MET A 1 -45.18 -23.97 41.36
N PRO A 2 -44.71 -22.71 41.37
CA PRO A 2 -44.40 -22.01 40.13
C PRO A 2 -42.93 -21.61 39.96
N ASP A 3 -42.64 -21.23 38.71
CA ASP A 3 -41.58 -20.38 38.16
C ASP A 3 -40.56 -19.76 39.13
N GLN A 4 -39.28 -19.93 38.79
CA GLN A 4 -38.29 -18.87 38.96
C GLN A 4 -37.38 -18.76 37.74
N HIS A 5 -37.67 -17.72 36.95
CA HIS A 5 -36.74 -17.03 36.07
C HIS A 5 -35.48 -16.61 36.84
N GLN A 6 -34.30 -17.02 36.36
CA GLN A 6 -33.07 -16.24 36.56
C GLN A 6 -32.74 -15.50 35.26
N THR A 7 -32.87 -14.19 35.36
CA THR A 7 -32.50 -13.18 34.36
C THR A 7 -30.98 -13.04 34.30
N ASP A 8 -30.38 -13.30 33.15
CA ASP A 8 -29.00 -12.92 32.83
C ASP A 8 -28.96 -11.42 32.46
N PRO A 9 -28.28 -10.56 33.24
CA PRO A 9 -28.15 -9.15 32.95
C PRO A 9 -26.83 -8.92 32.20
N ARG A 10 -26.83 -9.01 30.86
CA ARG A 10 -25.84 -8.34 29.99
C ARG A 10 -26.17 -8.32 28.48
N ARG A 11 -27.45 -8.35 28.10
CA ARG A 11 -27.87 -7.98 26.73
C ARG A 11 -27.93 -6.45 26.58
N GLY A 12 -26.89 -5.87 25.96
CA GLY A 12 -26.95 -4.52 25.41
C GLY A 12 -27.90 -4.45 24.20
N PRO A 13 -28.44 -3.26 23.85
CA PRO A 13 -29.55 -3.13 22.91
C PRO A 13 -29.13 -3.41 21.46
N ASN A 14 -30.00 -4.10 20.73
CA ASN A 14 -29.99 -4.22 19.26
C ASN A 14 -30.05 -2.83 18.63
N LEU A 15 -29.00 -2.44 17.89
CA LEU A 15 -29.03 -1.30 16.98
C LEU A 15 -29.18 -1.82 15.55
N GLY A 16 -30.37 -1.57 14.99
CA GLY A 16 -30.70 -1.90 13.61
C GLY A 16 -29.93 -1.07 12.58
N ARG A 17 -29.74 -1.68 11.40
CA ARG A 17 -29.25 -1.08 10.16
C ARG A 17 -29.83 0.33 9.93
N ARG A 18 -28.96 1.34 9.90
CA ARG A 18 -29.14 2.63 9.18
C ARG A 18 -27.78 3.30 8.98
N ASN A 19 -27.38 3.41 7.71
CA ASN A 19 -26.43 4.35 7.10
C ASN A 19 -25.28 4.88 7.97
N LEU A 20 -24.09 4.29 7.80
CA LEU A 20 -22.82 4.91 8.16
C LEU A 20 -22.01 5.22 6.88
N LEU A 21 -22.41 6.28 6.20
CA LEU A 21 -21.50 7.10 5.41
C LEU A 21 -21.21 8.33 6.26
N ARG A 22 -20.01 8.40 6.86
CA ARG A 22 -19.35 9.63 7.30
C ARG A 22 -17.92 9.27 7.68
N GLY A 23 -16.97 9.85 6.95
CA GLY A 23 -15.56 9.83 7.30
C GLY A 23 -15.35 10.33 8.73
N ALA A 24 -14.32 9.78 9.37
CA ALA A 24 -13.89 10.13 10.70
C ALA A 24 -13.48 11.62 10.75
N LEU A 25 -14.42 12.47 11.16
CA LEU A 25 -14.14 13.79 11.73
C LEU A 25 -13.97 13.60 13.23
N VAL A 26 -12.75 13.83 13.71
CA VAL A 26 -12.44 13.90 15.15
C VAL A 26 -13.23 15.06 15.76
N ALA A 27 -14.03 14.74 16.77
CA ALA A 27 -14.85 15.70 17.51
C ALA A 27 -13.96 16.54 18.46
N GLY A 28 -13.86 17.84 18.18
CA GLY A 28 -13.45 18.89 19.12
C GLY A 28 -14.40 20.07 18.96
N GLY A 29 -15.25 20.31 19.96
CA GLY A 29 -16.37 21.24 19.85
C GLY A 29 -15.97 22.70 19.77
N LEU A 30 -16.64 23.44 18.89
CA LEU A 30 -16.91 24.88 19.01
C LEU A 30 -18.23 25.17 18.30
N ALA A 31 -19.15 25.80 19.04
CA ALA A 31 -20.49 26.11 18.57
C ALA A 31 -20.52 27.35 17.66
N ALA A 32 -21.32 27.22 16.60
CA ALA A 32 -22.13 28.23 15.91
C ALA A 32 -21.44 29.46 15.27
N ALA A 33 -21.38 29.48 13.94
CA ALA A 33 -22.10 30.45 13.09
C ALA A 33 -21.90 30.14 11.60
N GLY A 34 -22.98 30.22 10.81
CA GLY A 34 -22.90 30.38 9.34
C GLY A 34 -23.31 29.16 8.51
N ALA A 35 -24.60 28.87 8.44
CA ALA A 35 -25.18 27.97 7.46
C ALA A 35 -25.28 28.66 6.09
N THR A 36 -24.28 28.48 5.21
CA THR A 36 -24.43 28.68 3.76
C THR A 36 -23.45 27.77 3.02
N GLY A 37 -23.96 26.76 2.32
CA GLY A 37 -23.19 25.92 1.40
C GLY A 37 -23.06 24.46 1.81
N LEU A 38 -24.19 23.74 1.89
CA LEU A 38 -24.14 22.28 1.71
C LEU A 38 -23.85 22.03 0.22
N GLY A 39 -22.57 22.13 -0.16
CA GLY A 39 -22.09 21.54 -1.40
C GLY A 39 -22.44 20.05 -1.35
N THR A 40 -23.15 19.57 -2.36
CA THR A 40 -23.34 18.14 -2.58
C THR A 40 -21.95 17.49 -2.54
N ALA A 41 -21.70 16.61 -1.57
CA ALA A 41 -20.50 15.79 -1.55
C ALA A 41 -20.50 14.97 -2.84
N GLN A 42 -19.74 15.42 -3.83
CA GLN A 42 -19.59 14.73 -5.09
C GLN A 42 -18.87 13.44 -4.76
N ALA A 43 -19.52 12.29 -4.99
CA ALA A 43 -18.87 11.00 -4.82
C ALA A 43 -17.58 11.03 -5.63
N GLN A 44 -16.42 10.82 -4.98
CA GLN A 44 -15.14 10.85 -5.65
C GLN A 44 -15.15 9.81 -6.77
N SER A 45 -15.02 10.27 -8.00
CA SER A 45 -14.90 9.43 -9.20
C SER A 45 -13.68 8.54 -9.09
N PHE A 46 -13.77 7.31 -9.60
CA PHE A 46 -12.62 6.42 -9.66
C PHE A 46 -11.56 6.95 -10.63
N SER A 47 -10.30 6.78 -10.23
CA SER A 47 -9.15 7.06 -11.09
C SER A 47 -8.92 5.89 -12.03
N HIS A 48 -8.70 6.18 -13.32
CA HIS A 48 -8.40 5.18 -14.36
C HIS A 48 -7.29 5.69 -15.31
N PRO A 49 -6.22 4.91 -15.58
CA PRO A 49 -5.84 3.68 -14.89
C PRO A 49 -5.63 3.90 -13.39
N GLY A 50 -6.21 3.04 -12.55
CA GLY A 50 -6.11 3.20 -11.09
C GLY A 50 -6.18 1.92 -10.27
N LEU A 51 -5.93 0.77 -10.91
CA LEU A 51 -5.60 -0.46 -10.18
C LEU A 51 -4.12 -0.42 -9.76
N LEU A 52 -3.27 -1.38 -10.15
CA LEU A 52 -1.87 -1.40 -9.71
C LEU A 52 -0.98 -0.34 -10.34
N ILE A 53 -1.29 0.10 -11.58
CA ILE A 53 -0.46 1.03 -12.34
C ILE A 53 -1.32 2.22 -12.79
N GLN A 54 -0.83 3.44 -12.52
CA GLN A 54 -1.46 4.69 -12.94
C GLN A 54 -0.89 5.23 -14.26
N ALA A 55 -1.53 6.26 -14.83
CA ALA A 55 -1.06 6.92 -16.05
C ALA A 55 0.40 7.43 -15.93
N ASP A 56 0.73 8.11 -14.84
CA ASP A 56 2.07 8.65 -14.57
C ASP A 56 3.14 7.54 -14.46
N ASP A 57 2.75 6.33 -14.03
CA ASP A 57 3.65 5.18 -14.00
C ASP A 57 4.01 4.72 -15.42
N PHE A 58 3.05 4.70 -16.35
CA PHE A 58 3.33 4.40 -17.76
C PHE A 58 4.25 5.42 -18.40
N ASP A 59 4.06 6.70 -18.11
CA ASP A 59 4.93 7.75 -18.62
C ASP A 59 6.34 7.63 -18.05
N ARG A 60 6.49 7.31 -16.76
CA ARG A 60 7.79 7.01 -16.14
C ARG A 60 8.46 5.81 -16.82
N MET A 61 7.75 4.69 -16.93
CA MET A 61 8.27 3.48 -17.57
C MET A 61 8.73 3.74 -19.00
N ARG A 62 7.87 4.37 -19.82
CA ARG A 62 8.16 4.71 -21.22
C ARG A 62 9.40 5.58 -21.33
N THR A 63 9.45 6.66 -20.56
CA THR A 63 10.57 7.61 -20.58
C THR A 63 11.87 6.93 -20.15
N ALA A 64 11.84 6.11 -19.10
CA ALA A 64 13.03 5.40 -18.63
C ALA A 64 13.54 4.38 -19.65
N VAL A 65 12.65 3.59 -20.25
CA VAL A 65 13.01 2.59 -21.26
C VAL A 65 13.54 3.24 -22.54
N GLN A 66 12.85 4.26 -23.06
CA GLN A 66 13.31 5.00 -24.26
C GLN A 66 14.63 5.73 -24.02
N GLY A 67 14.87 6.17 -22.78
CA GLY A 67 16.13 6.77 -22.35
C GLY A 67 17.24 5.76 -22.02
N ASN A 68 17.03 4.46 -22.22
CA ASN A 68 17.97 3.39 -21.87
C ASN A 68 18.43 3.42 -20.40
N ARG A 69 17.52 3.77 -19.48
CA ARG A 69 17.84 3.97 -18.06
C ARG A 69 17.67 2.68 -17.28
N GLU A 70 18.71 2.32 -16.53
CA GLU A 70 18.64 1.22 -15.56
C GLU A 70 17.99 1.67 -14.24
N PRO A 71 17.27 0.77 -13.53
CA PRO A 71 17.04 -0.65 -13.85
C PRO A 71 15.81 -0.92 -14.74
N TRP A 72 15.10 0.10 -15.22
CA TRP A 72 13.91 -0.06 -16.06
C TRP A 72 14.21 -0.79 -17.37
N LEU A 73 15.35 -0.50 -18.00
CA LEU A 73 15.78 -1.17 -19.22
C LEU A 73 15.96 -2.69 -18.99
N ALA A 74 16.59 -3.11 -17.90
CA ALA A 74 16.69 -4.53 -17.55
C ALA A 74 15.30 -5.18 -17.33
N GLY A 75 14.38 -4.48 -16.64
CA GLY A 75 13.00 -4.94 -16.48
C GLY A 75 12.25 -5.08 -17.81
N TRP A 76 12.44 -4.12 -18.72
CA TRP A 76 11.87 -4.15 -20.07
C TRP A 76 12.43 -5.29 -20.91
N ASN A 77 13.76 -5.48 -20.90
CA ASN A 77 14.39 -6.58 -21.64
C ASN A 77 13.90 -7.94 -21.15
N ARG A 78 13.69 -8.10 -19.84
CA ARG A 78 13.09 -9.29 -19.26
C ARG A 78 11.66 -9.50 -19.74
N LEU A 79 10.83 -8.44 -19.74
CA LEU A 79 9.47 -8.50 -20.29
C LEU A 79 9.49 -8.93 -21.75
N VAL A 80 10.37 -8.33 -22.57
CA VAL A 80 10.46 -8.65 -24.00
C VAL A 80 10.84 -10.10 -24.27
N ALA A 81 11.71 -10.67 -23.44
CA ALA A 81 12.17 -12.05 -23.55
C ALA A 81 11.14 -13.10 -23.08
N ASN A 82 10.13 -12.70 -22.28
CA ASN A 82 9.12 -13.62 -21.77
C ASN A 82 8.12 -14.00 -22.87
N SER A 83 7.88 -15.30 -23.06
CA SER A 83 7.00 -15.84 -24.10
C SER A 83 5.53 -15.44 -23.93
N HIS A 84 5.08 -15.16 -22.71
CA HIS A 84 3.74 -14.63 -22.45
C HIS A 84 3.56 -13.21 -23.01
N SER A 85 4.65 -12.47 -23.21
CA SER A 85 4.61 -11.13 -23.78
C SER A 85 4.54 -11.11 -25.32
N ALA A 86 4.52 -12.27 -25.98
CA ALA A 86 4.45 -12.35 -27.43
C ALA A 86 3.08 -11.90 -27.96
N SER A 87 3.05 -10.98 -28.93
CA SER A 87 1.80 -10.51 -29.58
C SER A 87 1.07 -11.62 -30.36
N THR A 88 1.77 -12.70 -30.68
CA THR A 88 1.24 -13.91 -31.32
C THR A 88 0.65 -14.91 -30.33
N TRP A 89 0.57 -14.60 -29.03
CA TRP A 89 -0.06 -15.47 -28.04
C TRP A 89 -1.51 -15.78 -28.42
N ASN A 90 -1.88 -17.05 -28.36
CA ASN A 90 -3.23 -17.52 -28.66
C ASN A 90 -3.94 -17.97 -27.37
N PRO A 91 -5.04 -17.31 -26.97
CA PRO A 91 -5.77 -17.68 -25.76
C PRO A 91 -6.47 -19.04 -25.92
N ARG A 92 -6.72 -19.70 -24.78
CA ARG A 92 -7.38 -21.01 -24.67
C ARG A 92 -8.56 -20.93 -23.69
N PRO A 93 -9.59 -20.11 -24.00
CA PRO A 93 -10.73 -19.96 -23.12
C PRO A 93 -11.55 -21.25 -23.02
N VAL A 94 -12.11 -21.50 -21.85
CA VAL A 94 -13.03 -22.62 -21.58
C VAL A 94 -14.23 -22.13 -20.79
N GLU A 95 -15.36 -22.82 -20.89
CA GLU A 95 -16.59 -22.40 -20.20
C GLU A 95 -16.50 -22.55 -18.69
N ARG A 96 -15.68 -23.50 -18.22
CA ARG A 96 -15.53 -23.81 -16.80
C ARG A 96 -14.06 -23.96 -16.41
N ILE A 97 -13.66 -23.19 -15.41
CA ILE A 97 -12.36 -23.31 -14.76
C ILE A 97 -12.50 -24.13 -13.49
N ILE A 98 -11.62 -25.13 -13.33
CA ILE A 98 -11.55 -26.01 -12.17
C ILE A 98 -10.18 -25.84 -11.52
N ARG A 99 -10.20 -25.52 -10.23
CA ARG A 99 -9.04 -25.57 -9.33
C ARG A 99 -9.45 -26.33 -8.07
N GLY A 100 -8.70 -27.35 -7.70
CA GLY A 100 -9.02 -28.30 -6.65
C GLY A 100 -9.73 -29.55 -7.15
N ASP A 101 -9.77 -30.56 -6.28
CA ASP A 101 -10.46 -31.82 -6.54
C ASP A 101 -11.95 -31.69 -6.22
N ASN A 102 -12.81 -31.90 -7.23
CA ASN A 102 -14.25 -32.00 -7.06
C ASN A 102 -14.81 -33.42 -7.30
N GLY A 103 -13.92 -34.42 -7.42
CA GLY A 103 -14.23 -35.81 -7.68
C GLY A 103 -14.70 -36.12 -9.10
N THR A 104 -14.77 -35.15 -10.01
CA THR A 104 -15.40 -35.32 -11.33
C THR A 104 -14.62 -34.69 -12.48
N ASP A 105 -14.14 -33.46 -12.32
CA ASP A 105 -13.50 -32.67 -13.36
C ASP A 105 -12.00 -32.50 -13.07
N PRO A 106 -11.11 -32.67 -14.07
CA PRO A 106 -9.68 -32.41 -13.90
C PRO A 106 -9.42 -30.90 -13.76
N GLU A 107 -8.38 -30.55 -12.99
CA GLU A 107 -7.91 -29.17 -12.88
C GLU A 107 -7.47 -28.62 -14.24
N ASN A 108 -7.90 -27.40 -14.55
CA ASN A 108 -7.55 -26.71 -15.80
C ASN A 108 -7.25 -25.22 -15.61
N TYR A 109 -7.17 -24.75 -14.36
CA TYR A 109 -6.96 -23.33 -14.01
C TYR A 109 -5.70 -22.71 -14.63
N ALA A 110 -4.70 -23.53 -14.98
CA ALA A 110 -3.49 -23.07 -15.66
C ALA A 110 -3.81 -22.37 -16.99
N LEU A 111 -4.92 -22.72 -17.66
CA LEU A 111 -5.36 -22.03 -18.89
C LEU A 111 -5.64 -20.55 -18.63
N LEU A 112 -6.47 -20.25 -17.63
CA LEU A 112 -6.82 -18.89 -17.25
C LEU A 112 -5.60 -18.13 -16.72
N MET A 113 -4.84 -18.76 -15.83
CA MET A 113 -3.63 -18.20 -15.23
C MET A 113 -2.63 -17.71 -16.28
N ASN A 114 -2.24 -18.57 -17.22
CA ASN A 114 -1.26 -18.20 -18.25
C ASN A 114 -1.81 -17.10 -19.18
N ASP A 115 -3.09 -17.20 -19.56
CA ASP A 115 -3.68 -16.23 -20.48
C ASP A 115 -3.89 -14.84 -19.86
N MET A 116 -4.27 -14.74 -18.57
CA MET A 116 -4.38 -13.44 -17.90
C MET A 116 -3.01 -12.76 -17.76
N HIS A 117 -1.96 -13.53 -17.48
CA HIS A 117 -0.60 -13.01 -17.46
C HIS A 117 -0.11 -12.60 -18.85
N ALA A 118 -0.45 -13.36 -19.90
CA ALA A 118 -0.14 -12.97 -21.27
C ALA A 118 -0.87 -11.68 -21.68
N ALA A 119 -2.14 -11.51 -21.29
CA ALA A 119 -2.88 -10.27 -21.52
C ALA A 119 -2.24 -9.08 -20.81
N TYR A 120 -1.89 -9.22 -19.53
CA TYR A 120 -1.23 -8.17 -18.76
C TYR A 120 0.12 -7.78 -19.37
N GLN A 121 0.97 -8.76 -19.69
CA GLN A 121 2.29 -8.53 -20.26
C GLN A 121 2.22 -7.87 -21.64
N ASN A 122 1.29 -8.29 -22.51
CA ASN A 122 1.04 -7.62 -23.78
C ASN A 122 0.51 -6.20 -23.60
N GLY A 123 -0.35 -5.97 -22.60
CA GLY A 123 -0.78 -4.62 -22.21
C GLY A 123 0.41 -3.73 -21.81
N LEU A 124 1.36 -4.23 -21.01
CA LEU A 124 2.59 -3.52 -20.66
C LEU A 124 3.46 -3.23 -21.90
N ARG A 125 3.68 -4.24 -22.76
CA ARG A 125 4.43 -4.10 -24.01
C ARG A 125 3.87 -2.97 -24.88
N TRP A 126 2.55 -2.87 -24.96
CA TRP A 126 1.90 -1.79 -25.69
C TRP A 126 1.99 -0.44 -24.98
N LYS A 127 1.64 -0.33 -23.70
CA LYS A 127 1.64 0.96 -22.98
C LYS A 127 3.02 1.62 -22.93
N ILE A 128 4.07 0.82 -22.88
CA ILE A 128 5.46 1.27 -22.79
C ILE A 128 6.08 1.42 -24.18
N GLY A 129 5.96 0.40 -25.04
CA GLY A 129 6.62 0.36 -26.35
C GLY A 129 5.83 0.97 -27.51
N GLY A 130 4.51 1.11 -27.39
CA GLY A 130 3.64 1.72 -28.40
C GLY A 130 3.20 0.79 -29.54
N ASP A 131 3.71 -0.44 -29.63
CA ASP A 131 3.34 -1.39 -30.69
C ASP A 131 1.91 -1.93 -30.49
N THR A 132 1.03 -1.63 -31.44
CA THR A 132 -0.39 -2.01 -31.40
C THR A 132 -0.61 -3.51 -31.56
N ALA A 133 0.35 -4.29 -32.07
CA ALA A 133 0.20 -5.75 -32.13
C ALA A 133 0.04 -6.36 -30.72
N HIS A 134 0.73 -5.80 -29.72
CA HIS A 134 0.59 -6.21 -28.33
C HIS A 134 -0.74 -5.75 -27.72
N ARG A 135 -1.22 -4.56 -28.06
CA ARG A 135 -2.58 -4.11 -27.68
C ARG A 135 -3.62 -5.11 -28.18
N ASP A 136 -3.56 -5.45 -29.47
CA ASP A 136 -4.53 -6.31 -30.13
C ASP A 136 -4.50 -7.72 -29.54
N ALA A 137 -3.32 -8.20 -29.13
CA ALA A 137 -3.17 -9.45 -28.40
C ALA A 137 -3.87 -9.43 -27.03
N ALA A 138 -3.63 -8.37 -26.22
CA ALA A 138 -4.28 -8.22 -24.93
C ALA A 138 -5.81 -8.16 -25.06
N VAL A 139 -6.32 -7.34 -25.97
CA VAL A 139 -7.76 -7.23 -26.27
C VAL A 139 -8.34 -8.57 -26.73
N ARG A 140 -7.66 -9.28 -27.63
CA ARG A 140 -8.08 -10.61 -28.11
C ARG A 140 -8.22 -11.61 -26.96
N ILE A 141 -7.23 -11.69 -26.07
CA ILE A 141 -7.24 -12.61 -24.93
C ILE A 141 -8.42 -12.29 -23.98
N LEU A 142 -8.57 -11.03 -23.59
CA LEU A 142 -9.60 -10.60 -22.64
C LEU A 142 -11.02 -10.76 -23.21
N ASN A 143 -11.22 -10.45 -24.49
CA ASN A 143 -12.49 -10.68 -25.17
C ASN A 143 -12.81 -12.17 -25.30
N ALA A 144 -11.80 -13.02 -25.58
CA ALA A 144 -11.99 -14.46 -25.70
C ALA A 144 -12.48 -15.07 -24.37
N TRP A 145 -11.84 -14.72 -23.25
CA TRP A 145 -12.27 -15.21 -21.94
C TRP A 145 -13.64 -14.67 -21.52
N SER A 146 -13.90 -13.37 -21.66
CA SER A 146 -15.22 -12.79 -21.32
C SER A 146 -16.36 -13.27 -22.21
N GLY A 147 -16.06 -13.76 -23.41
CA GLY A 147 -17.05 -14.37 -24.31
C GLY A 147 -17.33 -15.85 -24.05
N THR A 148 -16.57 -16.52 -23.17
CA THR A 148 -16.62 -17.98 -23.02
C THR A 148 -16.77 -18.44 -21.58
N LEU A 149 -16.05 -17.84 -20.62
CA LEU A 149 -16.06 -18.29 -19.23
C LEU A 149 -17.42 -18.06 -18.58
N LYS A 150 -18.00 -19.11 -18.00
CA LYS A 150 -19.31 -19.11 -17.33
C LYS A 150 -19.23 -19.46 -15.86
N GLU A 151 -18.25 -20.29 -15.46
CA GLU A 151 -18.17 -20.81 -14.10
C GLU A 151 -16.71 -21.04 -13.66
N ILE A 152 -16.45 -20.81 -12.37
CA ILE A 152 -15.25 -21.27 -11.66
C ILE A 152 -15.71 -22.26 -10.58
N GLY A 153 -15.11 -23.44 -10.56
CA GLY A 153 -15.43 -24.54 -9.65
C GLY A 153 -14.19 -25.24 -9.11
N GLY A 154 -14.40 -26.41 -8.49
CA GLY A 154 -13.34 -27.17 -7.81
C GLY A 154 -13.40 -27.11 -6.27
N TRP A 155 -14.62 -27.16 -5.71
CA TRP A 155 -14.87 -27.09 -4.27
C TRP A 155 -14.34 -25.78 -3.64
N THR A 156 -13.61 -25.84 -2.53
CA THR A 156 -13.16 -24.67 -1.80
C THR A 156 -12.08 -23.91 -2.56
N GLU A 157 -11.24 -24.62 -3.31
CA GLU A 157 -10.15 -24.04 -4.12
C GLU A 157 -10.67 -23.14 -5.27
N ALA A 158 -11.96 -23.23 -5.61
CA ALA A 158 -12.62 -22.26 -6.49
C ALA A 158 -12.48 -20.81 -5.97
N SER A 159 -12.47 -20.62 -4.65
CA SER A 159 -12.26 -19.30 -4.01
C SER A 159 -10.84 -18.78 -4.21
N LEU A 160 -9.82 -19.67 -4.26
CA LEU A 160 -8.46 -19.26 -4.64
C LEU A 160 -8.37 -18.89 -6.12
N ALA A 161 -9.02 -19.65 -7.00
CA ALA A 161 -9.05 -19.33 -8.42
C ALA A 161 -9.77 -17.98 -8.68
N ALA A 162 -10.91 -17.76 -8.03
CA ALA A 162 -11.66 -16.51 -8.15
C ALA A 162 -10.88 -15.31 -7.58
N GLY A 163 -10.23 -15.49 -6.41
CA GLY A 163 -9.43 -14.45 -5.77
C GLY A 163 -8.21 -14.09 -6.60
N ILE A 164 -7.32 -15.06 -6.86
CA ILE A 164 -6.04 -14.81 -7.54
C ILE A 164 -6.30 -14.30 -8.97
N TYR A 165 -7.08 -15.03 -9.77
CA TYR A 165 -7.21 -14.69 -11.18
C TYR A 165 -8.18 -13.53 -11.42
N GLY A 166 -9.09 -13.25 -10.49
CA GLY A 166 -10.04 -12.15 -10.60
C GLY A 166 -9.38 -10.77 -10.54
N TYR A 167 -8.51 -10.53 -9.56
CA TYR A 167 -7.80 -9.25 -9.48
C TYR A 167 -6.80 -9.09 -10.63
N GLN A 168 -6.16 -10.18 -11.05
CA GLN A 168 -5.23 -10.20 -12.19
C GLN A 168 -5.93 -9.88 -13.51
N ALA A 169 -7.11 -10.48 -13.73
CA ALA A 169 -7.95 -10.23 -14.90
C ALA A 169 -8.39 -8.75 -14.96
N ALA A 170 -8.82 -8.18 -13.84
CA ALA A 170 -9.18 -6.76 -13.76
C ALA A 170 -7.99 -5.84 -14.07
N ASN A 171 -6.80 -6.14 -13.52
CA ASN A 171 -5.57 -5.38 -13.79
C ASN A 171 -5.15 -5.47 -15.27
N ALA A 172 -5.25 -6.65 -15.89
CA ALA A 172 -5.00 -6.81 -17.33
C ALA A 172 -6.00 -6.02 -18.19
N ALA A 173 -7.29 -6.07 -17.84
CA ALA A 173 -8.35 -5.37 -18.54
C ALA A 173 -8.24 -3.84 -18.43
N GLU A 174 -7.79 -3.34 -17.28
CA GLU A 174 -7.58 -1.92 -17.04
C GLU A 174 -6.57 -1.31 -18.02
N LEU A 175 -5.56 -2.07 -18.43
CA LEU A 175 -4.58 -1.61 -19.40
C LEU A 175 -5.24 -1.24 -20.74
N VAL A 176 -6.28 -1.96 -21.15
CA VAL A 176 -7.00 -1.75 -22.41
C VAL A 176 -8.40 -1.15 -22.23
N ARG A 177 -8.71 -0.58 -21.05
CA ARG A 177 -10.05 -0.08 -20.67
C ARG A 177 -10.73 0.79 -21.74
N GLY A 178 -9.95 1.63 -22.41
CA GLY A 178 -10.43 2.61 -23.40
C GLY A 178 -10.32 2.17 -24.86
N GLU A 179 -9.85 0.96 -25.15
CA GLU A 179 -9.63 0.52 -26.53
C GLU A 179 -10.94 0.10 -27.22
N SER A 180 -11.15 0.58 -28.46
CA SER A 180 -12.42 0.41 -29.19
C SER A 180 -12.81 -1.04 -29.47
N GLY A 181 -11.84 -1.95 -29.53
CA GLY A 181 -12.07 -3.37 -29.75
C GLY A 181 -12.37 -4.17 -28.48
N PHE A 182 -12.21 -3.58 -27.30
CA PHE A 182 -12.41 -4.27 -26.02
C PHE A 182 -13.88 -4.21 -25.60
N ASP A 183 -14.52 -5.37 -25.46
CA ASP A 183 -15.89 -5.48 -24.96
C ASP A 183 -15.91 -5.32 -23.43
N ARG A 184 -15.73 -4.08 -22.98
CA ARG A 184 -15.62 -3.74 -21.57
C ARG A 184 -16.87 -4.16 -20.80
N ALA A 185 -18.06 -3.91 -21.34
CA ALA A 185 -19.31 -4.22 -20.66
C ALA A 185 -19.47 -5.74 -20.40
N ARG A 186 -19.10 -6.58 -21.38
CA ARG A 186 -19.09 -8.02 -21.19
C ARG A 186 -18.04 -8.46 -20.17
N PHE A 187 -16.85 -7.86 -20.22
CA PHE A 187 -15.80 -8.16 -19.24
C PHE A 187 -16.19 -7.79 -17.81
N GLN A 188 -16.78 -6.59 -17.61
CA GLN A 188 -17.33 -6.15 -16.32
C GLN A 188 -18.40 -7.12 -15.81
N SER A 189 -19.26 -7.62 -16.72
CA SER A 189 -20.29 -8.62 -16.39
C SER A 189 -19.68 -9.97 -15.98
N MET A 190 -18.63 -10.44 -16.65
CA MET A 190 -17.91 -11.66 -16.26
C MET A 190 -17.32 -11.51 -14.85
N LEU A 191 -16.64 -10.40 -14.56
CA LEU A 191 -16.08 -10.13 -13.24
C LEU A 191 -17.16 -10.11 -12.15
N ALA A 192 -18.29 -9.42 -12.40
CA ALA A 192 -19.38 -9.29 -11.44
C ALA A 192 -20.16 -10.59 -11.20
N ASN A 193 -20.29 -11.45 -12.21
CA ASN A 193 -21.19 -12.61 -12.15
C ASN A 193 -20.47 -13.95 -11.97
N VAL A 194 -19.20 -14.06 -12.37
CA VAL A 194 -18.41 -15.31 -12.27
C VAL A 194 -17.42 -15.24 -11.12
N PHE A 195 -16.71 -14.12 -10.96
CA PHE A 195 -15.65 -13.99 -9.95
C PHE A 195 -16.19 -13.48 -8.62
N TYR A 196 -16.84 -12.32 -8.59
CA TYR A 196 -17.27 -11.67 -7.36
C TYR A 196 -18.09 -12.56 -6.41
N PRO A 197 -19.07 -13.37 -6.87
CA PRO A 197 -19.90 -14.16 -5.95
C PRO A 197 -19.07 -15.16 -5.12
N LEU A 198 -18.08 -15.82 -5.71
CA LEU A 198 -17.19 -16.74 -4.99
C LEU A 198 -16.34 -16.00 -3.95
N ASN A 199 -15.83 -14.82 -4.31
CA ASN A 199 -15.02 -14.01 -3.41
C ASN A 199 -15.80 -13.53 -2.19
N ASN A 200 -16.98 -12.93 -2.43
CA ASN A 200 -17.86 -12.46 -1.37
C ASN A 200 -18.31 -13.63 -0.48
N ASP A 201 -18.69 -14.75 -1.10
CA ASP A 201 -19.14 -15.94 -0.38
C ASP A 201 -18.06 -16.49 0.55
N PHE A 202 -16.81 -16.56 0.08
CA PHE A 202 -15.68 -16.96 0.88
C PHE A 202 -15.47 -16.01 2.08
N LEU A 203 -15.39 -14.70 1.85
CA LEU A 203 -15.18 -13.71 2.91
C LEU A 203 -16.35 -13.61 3.89
N VAL A 204 -17.56 -14.04 3.53
CA VAL A 204 -18.71 -14.05 4.44
C VAL A 204 -18.84 -15.38 5.19
N ARG A 205 -18.84 -16.49 4.46
CA ARG A 205 -19.21 -17.82 4.98
C ARG A 205 -18.02 -18.72 5.28
N ARG A 206 -16.85 -18.51 4.68
CA ARG A 206 -15.65 -19.38 4.82
C ARG A 206 -16.00 -20.86 4.68
N HIS A 207 -16.83 -21.19 3.69
CA HIS A 207 -17.34 -22.55 3.46
C HIS A 207 -17.98 -23.22 4.71
N GLY A 208 -18.51 -22.44 5.66
CA GLY A 208 -19.14 -22.91 6.89
C GLY A 208 -18.16 -23.33 7.99
N THR A 209 -16.90 -22.94 7.89
CA THR A 209 -15.84 -23.26 8.86
C THR A 209 -15.61 -22.12 9.84
N CYS A 210 -14.81 -22.36 10.88
CA CYS A 210 -14.44 -21.33 11.83
C CYS A 210 -13.54 -20.25 11.22
N ASP A 211 -13.53 -19.06 11.83
CA ASP A 211 -12.86 -17.87 11.28
C ASP A 211 -11.34 -18.07 11.09
N GLY A 212 -10.70 -18.91 11.91
CA GLY A 212 -9.27 -19.21 11.80
C GLY A 212 -8.90 -20.33 10.82
N HIS A 213 -9.86 -20.96 10.14
CA HIS A 213 -9.60 -22.17 9.36
C HIS A 213 -8.67 -21.95 8.15
N TYR A 214 -8.90 -20.86 7.42
CA TYR A 214 -8.14 -20.54 6.22
C TYR A 214 -6.95 -19.64 6.53
N TRP A 215 -5.87 -19.83 5.78
CA TRP A 215 -4.65 -19.02 5.88
C TRP A 215 -4.86 -17.63 5.27
N ALA A 216 -4.08 -16.64 5.69
CA ALA A 216 -4.22 -15.24 5.28
C ALA A 216 -4.26 -15.05 3.75
N ASN A 217 -3.46 -15.78 2.98
CA ASN A 217 -3.45 -15.68 1.52
C ASN A 217 -4.82 -15.92 0.84
N TRP A 218 -5.70 -16.72 1.46
CA TRP A 218 -7.05 -16.96 0.95
C TRP A 218 -7.89 -15.69 1.06
N ASP A 219 -7.94 -15.09 2.24
CA ASP A 219 -8.63 -13.82 2.45
C ASP A 219 -8.05 -12.73 1.56
N LEU A 220 -6.72 -12.59 1.52
CA LEU A 220 -6.04 -11.52 0.80
C LEU A 220 -6.31 -11.55 -0.71
N CYS A 221 -6.32 -12.73 -1.35
CA CYS A 221 -6.61 -12.80 -2.78
C CYS A 221 -8.09 -12.50 -3.08
N ASN A 222 -9.01 -12.92 -2.21
CA ASN A 222 -10.43 -12.64 -2.37
C ASN A 222 -10.76 -11.16 -2.10
N MET A 223 -10.08 -10.53 -1.13
CA MET A 223 -10.12 -9.08 -0.89
C MET A 223 -9.58 -8.29 -2.09
N ALA A 224 -8.43 -8.70 -2.64
CA ALA A 224 -7.82 -8.08 -3.82
C ALA A 224 -8.76 -8.18 -5.03
N ALA A 225 -9.42 -9.32 -5.24
CA ALA A 225 -10.39 -9.47 -6.31
C ALA A 225 -11.59 -8.53 -6.15
N ILE A 226 -12.20 -8.48 -4.96
CA ILE A 226 -13.37 -7.60 -4.73
C ILE A 226 -12.98 -6.13 -4.93
N LEU A 227 -11.84 -5.69 -4.40
CA LEU A 227 -11.35 -4.33 -4.60
C LEU A 227 -11.11 -4.01 -6.08
N ALA A 228 -10.41 -4.89 -6.80
CA ALA A 228 -10.10 -4.69 -8.21
C ALA A 228 -11.36 -4.70 -9.09
N ILE A 229 -12.31 -5.58 -8.80
CA ILE A 229 -13.61 -5.63 -9.48
C ILE A 229 -14.40 -4.36 -9.20
N GLY A 230 -14.43 -3.89 -7.94
CA GLY A 230 -15.09 -2.65 -7.55
C GLY A 230 -14.53 -1.45 -8.30
N ILE A 231 -13.21 -1.28 -8.33
CA ILE A 231 -12.57 -0.19 -9.08
C ILE A 231 -12.85 -0.32 -10.58
N PHE A 232 -12.61 -1.48 -11.19
CA PHE A 232 -12.78 -1.66 -12.65
C PHE A 232 -14.24 -1.47 -13.11
N ASN A 233 -15.22 -1.89 -12.29
CA ASN A 233 -16.64 -1.76 -12.56
C ASN A 233 -17.25 -0.42 -12.13
N ASP A 234 -16.45 0.52 -11.60
CA ASP A 234 -16.94 1.76 -11.00
C ASP A 234 -17.98 1.50 -9.86
N ASP A 235 -17.84 0.40 -9.12
CA ASP A 235 -18.74 -0.03 -8.05
C ASP A 235 -18.15 0.24 -6.66
N ARG A 236 -18.53 1.41 -6.11
CA ARG A 236 -18.11 1.88 -4.78
C ARG A 236 -18.49 0.93 -3.64
N ALA A 237 -19.61 0.21 -3.75
CA ALA A 237 -20.02 -0.69 -2.67
C ALA A 237 -19.03 -1.84 -2.48
N LYS A 238 -18.42 -2.33 -3.57
CA LYS A 238 -17.42 -3.41 -3.53
C LYS A 238 -16.08 -2.91 -3.02
N VAL A 239 -15.71 -1.68 -3.39
CA VAL A 239 -14.52 -1.03 -2.84
C VAL A 239 -14.68 -0.86 -1.33
N ASP A 240 -15.81 -0.31 -0.87
CA ASP A 240 -16.08 -0.12 0.56
C ASP A 240 -16.10 -1.48 1.31
N GLU A 241 -16.67 -2.53 0.71
CA GLU A 241 -16.66 -3.88 1.27
C GLU A 241 -15.24 -4.43 1.49
N ALA A 242 -14.38 -4.30 0.49
CA ALA A 242 -13.01 -4.82 0.57
C ALA A 242 -12.17 -4.04 1.60
N ILE A 243 -12.31 -2.71 1.63
CA ILE A 243 -11.64 -1.84 2.61
C ILE A 243 -12.16 -2.11 4.03
N GLU A 244 -13.47 -2.33 4.19
CA GLU A 244 -14.04 -2.70 5.49
C GLU A 244 -13.49 -4.05 5.98
N TYR A 245 -13.34 -5.04 5.09
CA TYR A 245 -12.74 -6.33 5.46
C TYR A 245 -11.27 -6.19 5.88
N PHE A 246 -10.50 -5.28 5.27
CA PHE A 246 -9.13 -5.01 5.70
C PHE A 246 -9.07 -4.61 7.18
N TRP A 247 -10.00 -3.77 7.63
CA TRP A 247 -10.03 -3.31 9.03
C TRP A 247 -10.70 -4.29 9.98
N ASN A 248 -11.85 -4.84 9.59
CA ASN A 248 -12.79 -5.52 10.49
C ASN A 248 -13.12 -6.96 10.04
N GLY A 249 -12.39 -7.50 9.07
CA GLY A 249 -12.56 -8.86 8.57
C GLY A 249 -12.30 -9.90 9.66
N LYS A 250 -13.16 -10.92 9.72
CA LYS A 250 -13.07 -11.99 10.71
C LYS A 250 -11.98 -13.01 10.43
N GLY A 251 -11.67 -13.25 9.17
CA GLY A 251 -10.65 -14.21 8.77
C GLY A 251 -9.23 -13.65 8.88
N GLN A 252 -8.25 -14.45 8.46
CA GLN A 252 -6.83 -14.18 8.69
C GLN A 252 -6.21 -13.10 7.79
N GLY A 253 -6.97 -12.54 6.84
CA GLY A 253 -6.47 -11.48 5.93
C GLY A 253 -6.66 -10.05 6.42
N SER A 254 -7.45 -9.82 7.48
CA SER A 254 -7.59 -8.48 8.05
C SER A 254 -6.28 -8.03 8.71
N ILE A 255 -6.05 -6.72 8.78
CA ILE A 255 -4.76 -6.15 9.20
C ILE A 255 -4.38 -6.52 10.64
N GLU A 256 -5.37 -6.79 11.50
CA GLU A 256 -5.14 -7.27 12.86
C GLU A 256 -4.69 -8.74 12.88
N HIS A 257 -5.37 -9.61 12.14
CA HIS A 257 -5.13 -11.05 12.16
C HIS A 257 -3.93 -11.48 11.32
N VAL A 258 -3.67 -10.81 10.19
CA VAL A 258 -2.54 -11.11 9.31
C VAL A 258 -1.18 -10.77 9.95
N ILE A 259 -1.19 -9.86 10.93
CA ILE A 259 -0.03 -9.45 11.73
C ILE A 259 -0.37 -9.65 13.22
N PRO A 260 -0.34 -10.90 13.71
CA PRO A 260 -0.77 -11.25 15.06
C PRO A 260 0.19 -10.74 16.14
N PHE A 261 1.48 -10.56 15.83
CA PHE A 261 2.49 -10.16 16.81
C PHE A 261 3.43 -9.09 16.25
N ILE A 262 3.68 -8.04 17.06
CA ILE A 262 4.65 -6.99 16.76
C ILE A 262 5.83 -7.14 17.71
N HIS A 263 7.03 -7.18 17.16
CA HIS A 263 8.32 -7.36 17.83
C HIS A 263 9.19 -6.10 17.65
N GLY A 264 8.71 -4.96 18.13
CA GLY A 264 9.36 -3.66 17.89
C GLY A 264 9.23 -3.23 16.43
N ASP A 265 10.36 -3.09 15.73
CA ASP A 265 10.42 -2.68 14.32
C ASP A 265 10.14 -3.82 13.32
N LEU A 266 9.92 -5.04 13.81
CA LEU A 266 9.54 -6.20 13.01
C LEU A 266 8.16 -6.71 13.45
N ALA A 267 7.43 -7.36 12.56
CA ALA A 267 6.14 -7.97 12.92
C ALA A 267 5.99 -9.35 12.28
N GLN A 268 5.52 -10.32 13.05
CA GLN A 268 5.35 -11.69 12.57
C GLN A 268 4.19 -11.75 11.58
N TRP A 269 4.43 -12.32 10.40
CA TRP A 269 3.37 -12.60 9.42
C TRP A 269 2.65 -13.89 9.77
N GLN A 270 1.32 -13.91 9.68
CA GLN A 270 0.45 -15.02 10.09
C GLN A 270 0.90 -16.40 9.57
N GLU A 271 1.35 -16.48 8.32
CA GLU A 271 1.76 -17.76 7.69
C GLU A 271 3.21 -18.17 7.94
N SER A 272 3.98 -17.41 8.73
CA SER A 272 5.43 -17.64 8.89
C SER A 272 5.78 -19.04 9.43
N GLY A 273 4.91 -19.63 10.26
CA GLY A 273 5.07 -20.98 10.78
C GLY A 273 4.67 -22.11 9.81
N ARG A 274 3.99 -21.79 8.71
CA ARG A 274 3.55 -22.74 7.69
C ARG A 274 4.70 -23.02 6.70
N ASP A 275 5.03 -22.03 5.88
CA ASP A 275 6.16 -22.03 4.96
C ASP A 275 6.39 -20.61 4.41
N GLN A 276 7.57 -20.38 3.87
CA GLN A 276 7.98 -19.06 3.38
C GLN A 276 7.42 -18.75 1.99
N ALA A 277 7.07 -19.76 1.19
CA ALA A 277 6.48 -19.53 -0.13
C ALA A 277 5.11 -18.83 0.00
N HIS A 278 4.24 -19.31 0.90
CA HIS A 278 2.96 -18.67 1.17
C HIS A 278 3.08 -17.40 2.02
N THR A 279 4.08 -17.32 2.89
CA THR A 279 4.38 -16.08 3.61
C THR A 279 4.69 -14.94 2.64
N MET A 280 5.56 -15.17 1.65
CA MET A 280 5.89 -14.19 0.63
C MET A 280 4.71 -13.91 -0.32
N MET A 281 3.90 -14.93 -0.67
CA MET A 281 2.63 -14.74 -1.40
C MET A 281 1.71 -13.76 -0.67
N GLY A 282 1.51 -13.95 0.63
CA GLY A 282 0.67 -13.08 1.45
C GLY A 282 1.18 -11.64 1.48
N VAL A 283 2.50 -11.44 1.62
CA VAL A 283 3.10 -10.10 1.56
C VAL A 283 2.84 -9.44 0.19
N GLY A 284 2.97 -10.20 -0.90
CA GLY A 284 2.66 -9.72 -2.25
C GLY A 284 1.20 -9.28 -2.40
N LEU A 285 0.25 -10.16 -2.06
CA LEU A 285 -1.19 -9.87 -2.17
C LEU A 285 -1.62 -8.68 -1.32
N MET A 286 -1.07 -8.54 -0.10
CA MET A 286 -1.33 -7.39 0.75
C MET A 286 -0.77 -6.10 0.12
N ALA A 287 0.45 -6.13 -0.42
CA ALA A 287 1.01 -4.98 -1.12
C ALA A 287 0.17 -4.59 -2.34
N GLU A 288 -0.26 -5.56 -3.15
CA GLU A 288 -1.10 -5.33 -4.32
C GLU A 288 -2.48 -4.74 -3.93
N PHE A 289 -3.10 -5.28 -2.88
CA PHE A 289 -4.35 -4.74 -2.33
C PHE A 289 -4.19 -3.28 -1.86
N MET A 290 -3.16 -3.00 -1.06
CA MET A 290 -2.92 -1.67 -0.51
C MET A 290 -2.52 -0.66 -1.58
N GLU A 291 -1.81 -1.08 -2.62
CA GLU A 291 -1.44 -0.22 -3.75
C GLU A 291 -2.67 0.15 -4.60
N MET A 292 -3.57 -0.80 -4.87
CA MET A 292 -4.84 -0.49 -5.55
C MET A 292 -5.69 0.50 -4.72
N ALA A 293 -5.73 0.34 -3.39
CA ALA A 293 -6.40 1.29 -2.51
C ALA A 293 -5.73 2.67 -2.52
N TRP A 294 -4.40 2.71 -2.45
CA TRP A 294 -3.60 3.95 -2.51
C TRP A 294 -3.86 4.73 -3.80
N ASN A 295 -3.94 4.03 -4.94
CA ASN A 295 -4.21 4.63 -6.24
C ASN A 295 -5.63 5.22 -6.37
N GLN A 296 -6.52 4.90 -5.42
CA GLN A 296 -7.84 5.53 -5.24
C GLN A 296 -7.87 6.56 -4.11
N GLY A 297 -6.71 6.91 -3.53
CA GLY A 297 -6.58 7.89 -2.46
C GLY A 297 -6.86 7.35 -1.05
N VAL A 298 -6.86 6.03 -0.86
CA VAL A 298 -7.06 5.40 0.45
C VAL A 298 -5.71 4.92 1.00
N ASP A 299 -5.20 5.59 2.03
CA ASP A 299 -3.95 5.19 2.69
C ASP A 299 -4.18 4.04 3.68
N LEU A 300 -3.83 2.83 3.23
CA LEU A 300 -3.74 1.66 4.10
C LEU A 300 -2.31 1.38 4.57
N TYR A 301 -1.28 1.94 3.91
CA TYR A 301 0.13 1.73 4.24
C TYR A 301 0.52 2.32 5.59
N SER A 302 -0.23 3.31 6.07
CA SER A 302 -0.09 3.88 7.42
C SER A 302 -0.82 3.08 8.52
N ALA A 303 -1.57 2.04 8.17
CA ALA A 303 -2.35 1.26 9.14
C ALA A 303 -1.49 0.66 10.26
N ARG A 304 -2.02 0.75 11.49
CA ARG A 304 -1.41 0.19 12.72
C ARG A 304 0.07 0.58 12.88
N ASP A 305 0.40 1.87 12.70
CA ASP A 305 1.78 2.38 12.77
C ASP A 305 2.71 1.62 11.80
N HIS A 306 2.32 1.62 10.53
CA HIS A 306 3.03 0.94 9.44
C HIS A 306 3.32 -0.54 9.74
N ALA A 307 2.37 -1.26 10.34
CA ALA A 307 2.55 -2.66 10.72
C ALA A 307 2.96 -3.53 9.52
N PHE A 308 2.42 -3.26 8.33
CA PHE A 308 2.78 -3.97 7.11
C PHE A 308 4.25 -3.76 6.71
N ALA A 309 4.83 -2.57 6.93
CA ALA A 309 6.26 -2.34 6.71
C ALA A 309 7.11 -3.23 7.63
N LYS A 310 6.74 -3.29 8.91
CA LYS A 310 7.40 -4.12 9.94
C LYS A 310 7.31 -5.61 9.57
N ALA A 311 6.16 -6.04 9.04
CA ALA A 311 5.96 -7.40 8.60
C ALA A 311 6.74 -7.75 7.32
N ALA A 312 6.78 -6.86 6.33
CA ALA A 312 7.59 -7.06 5.14
C ALA A 312 9.09 -7.11 5.47
N GLU A 313 9.59 -6.24 6.37
CA GLU A 313 10.96 -6.30 6.88
C GLU A 313 11.24 -7.61 7.63
N TYR A 314 10.30 -8.10 8.42
CA TYR A 314 10.40 -9.38 9.13
C TYR A 314 10.56 -10.55 8.15
N VAL A 315 9.65 -10.65 7.17
CA VAL A 315 9.65 -11.75 6.19
C VAL A 315 10.89 -11.67 5.31
N ALA A 316 11.27 -10.48 4.85
CA ALA A 316 12.49 -10.27 4.08
C ALA A 316 13.73 -10.67 4.88
N ARG A 317 13.84 -10.24 6.16
CA ARG A 317 14.96 -10.56 7.03
C ARG A 317 15.14 -12.07 7.17
N TYR A 318 14.05 -12.78 7.44
CA TYR A 318 14.11 -14.22 7.56
C TYR A 318 14.49 -14.89 6.24
N ASN A 319 13.90 -14.47 5.11
CA ASN A 319 14.21 -15.03 3.79
C ASN A 319 15.60 -14.64 3.27
N ASN A 320 16.23 -13.61 3.83
CA ASN A 320 17.65 -13.30 3.61
C ASN A 320 18.62 -14.26 4.34
N GLY A 321 18.11 -15.15 5.18
CA GLY A 321 18.92 -16.09 5.96
C GLY A 321 19.19 -15.64 7.41
N HIS A 322 18.70 -14.48 7.82
CA HIS A 322 18.86 -13.98 9.19
C HIS A 322 17.79 -14.54 10.13
N SER A 323 18.05 -14.53 11.43
CA SER A 323 17.06 -14.90 12.44
C SER A 323 16.06 -13.76 12.70
N VAL A 324 14.86 -14.16 13.12
CA VAL A 324 13.77 -13.27 13.55
C VAL A 324 13.14 -13.81 14.83
N PRO A 325 12.56 -12.96 15.69
CA PRO A 325 11.75 -13.43 16.81
C PRO A 325 10.53 -14.18 16.30
N TYR A 326 10.05 -15.18 17.04
CA TYR A 326 8.82 -15.89 16.68
C TYR A 326 8.03 -16.20 17.94
N THR A 327 6.79 -15.73 17.99
CA THR A 327 5.82 -16.12 19.01
C THR A 327 4.98 -17.26 18.46
N LYS A 328 4.79 -18.30 19.29
CA LYS A 328 3.94 -19.45 18.97
C LYS A 328 2.61 -18.97 18.40
N PHE A 329 2.35 -19.33 17.15
CA PHE A 329 1.11 -18.99 16.48
C PHE A 329 0.07 -20.07 16.76
N THR A 330 -1.16 -19.66 17.09
CA THR A 330 -2.26 -20.57 17.42
C THR A 330 -3.49 -20.19 16.60
N TRP A 331 -4.22 -21.17 16.11
CA TRP A 331 -5.46 -20.94 15.37
C TRP A 331 -6.45 -22.09 15.58
N TYR A 332 -7.68 -21.88 15.13
CA TYR A 332 -8.73 -22.89 15.15
C TYR A 332 -9.04 -23.32 13.71
N ASN A 333 -9.17 -24.62 13.46
CA ASN A 333 -9.40 -25.16 12.12
C ASN A 333 -10.73 -25.91 11.99
N GLY A 334 -11.21 -26.02 10.76
CA GLY A 334 -12.35 -26.86 10.38
C GLY A 334 -13.71 -26.37 10.89
N HIS A 335 -14.72 -27.22 10.71
CA HIS A 335 -16.09 -26.96 11.18
C HIS A 335 -16.24 -27.09 12.70
N ASN A 336 -15.37 -27.85 13.36
CA ASN A 336 -15.40 -28.10 14.80
C ASN A 336 -14.52 -27.13 15.61
N CYS A 337 -13.89 -26.15 14.94
CA CYS A 337 -12.97 -25.19 15.58
C CYS A 337 -11.86 -25.89 16.38
N ALA A 338 -11.19 -26.90 15.81
CA ALA A 338 -10.14 -27.62 16.52
C ALA A 338 -8.89 -26.74 16.71
N TYR A 339 -8.32 -26.74 17.92
CA TYR A 339 -7.12 -25.99 18.24
C TYR A 339 -5.89 -26.53 17.50
N ASN A 340 -5.08 -25.63 16.96
CA ASN A 340 -3.81 -25.91 16.31
C ASN A 340 -2.76 -24.88 16.71
N GLU A 341 -1.49 -25.27 16.63
CA GLU A 341 -0.37 -24.38 16.93
C GLU A 341 0.88 -24.67 16.09
N GLN A 342 1.68 -23.63 15.89
CA GLN A 342 3.01 -23.67 15.29
C GLN A 342 3.97 -22.98 16.25
N ALA A 343 4.82 -23.78 16.92
CA ALA A 343 5.76 -23.28 17.94
C ALA A 343 7.03 -22.65 17.34
N VAL A 344 7.32 -22.93 16.06
CA VAL A 344 8.52 -22.46 15.38
C VAL A 344 8.17 -21.87 14.02
N ILE A 345 8.98 -20.93 13.56
CA ILE A 345 8.96 -20.44 12.17
C ILE A 345 9.41 -21.57 11.23
N SER A 346 8.80 -21.66 10.05
CA SER A 346 9.11 -22.71 9.08
C SER A 346 10.31 -22.33 8.21
N GLU A 347 11.25 -23.25 8.01
CA GLU A 347 12.36 -23.13 7.04
C GLU A 347 11.93 -23.50 5.61
N GLY A 348 10.71 -24.04 5.43
CA GLY A 348 10.22 -24.49 4.14
C GLY A 348 10.14 -23.34 3.12
N GLY A 349 10.79 -23.48 1.98
CA GLY A 349 10.78 -22.47 0.90
C GLY A 349 11.55 -21.19 1.22
N ARG A 350 12.39 -21.16 2.26
CA ARG A 350 13.15 -19.98 2.67
C ARG A 350 14.08 -19.47 1.56
N GLY A 351 14.03 -18.17 1.31
CA GLY A 351 14.89 -17.48 0.34
C GLY A 351 14.49 -17.70 -1.13
N GLN A 352 13.33 -18.29 -1.40
CA GLN A 352 12.82 -18.41 -2.78
C GLN A 352 12.58 -17.03 -3.41
N ALA A 353 12.84 -16.93 -4.71
CA ALA A 353 12.60 -15.71 -5.47
C ALA A 353 11.10 -15.56 -5.80
N ARG A 354 10.52 -14.39 -5.50
CA ARG A 354 9.16 -13.99 -5.89
C ARG A 354 9.13 -12.48 -6.21
N PRO A 355 8.29 -12.03 -7.15
CA PRO A 355 8.26 -10.63 -7.59
C PRO A 355 7.36 -9.76 -6.70
N VAL A 356 7.69 -9.66 -5.42
CA VAL A 356 6.85 -8.99 -4.40
C VAL A 356 7.51 -7.77 -3.77
N TRP A 357 8.82 -7.60 -3.93
CA TRP A 357 9.60 -6.73 -3.05
C TRP A 357 9.72 -5.32 -3.60
N GLU A 358 9.70 -5.15 -4.93
CA GLU A 358 9.88 -3.82 -5.53
C GLU A 358 8.71 -2.90 -5.22
N LEU A 359 7.48 -3.42 -5.27
CA LEU A 359 6.28 -2.67 -4.91
C LEU A 359 6.38 -2.15 -3.47
N VAL A 360 6.66 -3.05 -2.53
CA VAL A 360 6.80 -2.73 -1.10
C VAL A 360 7.91 -1.68 -0.89
N TYR A 361 9.07 -1.89 -1.50
CA TYR A 361 10.21 -0.98 -1.37
C TYR A 361 9.90 0.39 -1.96
N SER A 362 9.36 0.43 -3.17
CA SER A 362 9.05 1.68 -3.88
C SER A 362 8.01 2.49 -3.12
N HIS A 363 7.03 1.84 -2.48
CA HIS A 363 6.06 2.54 -1.65
C HIS A 363 6.71 3.10 -0.37
N TYR A 364 7.28 2.24 0.48
CA TYR A 364 7.75 2.70 1.80
C TYR A 364 9.04 3.52 1.72
N TYR A 365 10.04 3.07 0.96
CA TYR A 365 11.28 3.81 0.81
C TYR A 365 11.13 4.96 -0.19
N GLY A 366 10.50 4.71 -1.33
CA GLY A 366 10.37 5.70 -2.41
C GLY A 366 9.39 6.83 -2.10
N ARG A 367 8.20 6.52 -1.55
CA ARG A 367 7.16 7.53 -1.24
C ARG A 367 7.19 8.01 0.20
N PHE A 368 7.31 7.10 1.17
CA PHE A 368 7.29 7.45 2.60
C PHE A 368 8.68 7.80 3.19
N GLY A 369 9.76 7.56 2.46
CA GLY A 369 11.12 7.77 2.98
C GLY A 369 11.52 6.81 4.11
N ARG A 370 10.72 5.77 4.37
CA ARG A 370 11.00 4.77 5.42
C ARG A 370 12.11 3.84 4.97
N ALA A 371 13.12 3.66 5.82
CA ALA A 371 14.18 2.68 5.56
C ALA A 371 13.61 1.25 5.56
N MET A 372 13.92 0.51 4.50
CA MET A 372 13.51 -0.89 4.34
C MET A 372 14.76 -1.75 4.01
N PRO A 373 15.69 -1.92 4.96
CA PRO A 373 16.99 -2.54 4.70
C PRO A 373 16.89 -4.02 4.31
N ASN A 374 16.00 -4.81 4.92
CA ASN A 374 15.89 -6.23 4.62
C ASN A 374 15.18 -6.45 3.28
N VAL A 375 14.14 -5.66 2.98
CA VAL A 375 13.50 -5.68 1.66
C VAL A 375 14.49 -5.24 0.57
N ARG A 376 15.33 -4.23 0.84
CA ARG A 376 16.40 -3.81 -0.07
C ARG A 376 17.42 -4.92 -0.33
N GLU A 377 17.79 -5.68 0.71
CA GLU A 377 18.69 -6.83 0.55
C GLU A 377 18.06 -7.92 -0.33
N MET A 378 16.76 -8.23 -0.15
CA MET A 378 16.03 -9.13 -1.04
C MET A 378 16.05 -8.65 -2.49
N LEU A 379 15.80 -7.35 -2.73
CA LEU A 379 15.87 -6.75 -4.06
C LEU A 379 17.25 -6.90 -4.72
N GLY A 380 18.33 -6.81 -3.94
CA GLY A 380 19.69 -7.05 -4.42
C GLY A 380 19.92 -8.45 -4.98
N LYS A 381 19.08 -9.44 -4.61
CA LYS A 381 19.20 -10.84 -5.03
C LYS A 381 18.29 -11.20 -6.21
N ILE A 382 17.18 -10.48 -6.39
CA ILE A 382 16.10 -10.88 -7.32
C ILE A 382 15.90 -9.95 -8.51
N ARG A 383 16.42 -8.71 -8.46
CA ARG A 383 16.26 -7.76 -9.57
C ARG A 383 17.00 -8.26 -10.82
N PRO A 384 16.47 -8.01 -12.03
CA PRO A 384 15.16 -7.40 -12.30
C PRO A 384 14.00 -8.39 -12.03
N GLU A 385 13.00 -7.93 -11.27
CA GLU A 385 11.77 -8.69 -11.00
C GLU A 385 10.96 -8.86 -12.30
N GLY A 386 10.65 -10.12 -12.64
CA GLY A 386 9.78 -10.50 -13.76
C GLY A 386 8.34 -10.75 -13.31
N GLY A 387 7.60 -11.58 -14.04
CA GLY A 387 6.21 -11.94 -13.71
C GLY A 387 5.87 -13.39 -14.06
N GLY A 388 4.61 -13.67 -14.41
CA GLY A 388 4.20 -15.00 -14.84
C GLY A 388 5.11 -15.59 -15.92
N GLY A 389 5.57 -16.83 -15.67
CA GLY A 389 6.56 -17.52 -16.50
C GLY A 389 8.02 -17.40 -16.02
N ASP A 390 8.33 -16.51 -15.07
CA ASP A 390 9.70 -16.34 -14.54
C ASP A 390 9.99 -17.13 -13.25
N TYR A 391 8.95 -17.55 -12.52
CA TYR A 391 9.07 -18.10 -11.15
C TYR A 391 8.54 -19.54 -11.03
N GLY A 392 8.61 -20.30 -12.12
CA GLY A 392 8.15 -21.69 -12.22
C GLY A 392 6.79 -21.83 -12.91
N PRO A 393 6.41 -23.05 -13.33
CA PRO A 393 5.24 -23.28 -14.18
C PRO A 393 3.92 -23.42 -13.42
N ASN A 394 3.99 -23.59 -12.09
CA ASN A 394 2.82 -23.83 -11.24
C ASN A 394 2.22 -22.52 -10.73
N SER A 395 1.03 -22.56 -10.14
CA SER A 395 0.33 -21.39 -9.56
C SER A 395 1.25 -20.48 -8.75
N GLY A 396 2.18 -21.05 -7.97
CA GLY A 396 3.13 -20.30 -7.15
C GLY A 396 3.93 -19.23 -7.90
N GLY A 397 4.28 -19.48 -9.17
CA GLY A 397 5.00 -18.54 -10.02
C GLY A 397 4.12 -17.46 -10.67
N PHE A 398 2.81 -17.52 -10.42
CA PHE A 398 1.77 -16.67 -11.01
C PHE A 398 0.84 -16.06 -9.95
N ASP A 399 1.13 -16.24 -8.65
CA ASP A 399 0.32 -15.69 -7.55
C ASP A 399 0.26 -14.14 -7.58
N SER A 400 1.30 -13.50 -8.13
CA SER A 400 1.43 -12.04 -8.33
C SER A 400 1.68 -11.73 -9.80
N LEU A 401 1.19 -10.59 -10.29
CA LEU A 401 1.45 -10.14 -11.68
C LEU A 401 2.93 -9.81 -11.91
N GLY A 402 3.61 -9.32 -10.88
CA GLY A 402 5.02 -9.00 -10.89
C GLY A 402 5.36 -7.75 -11.72
N TRP A 403 6.50 -7.81 -12.42
CA TRP A 403 7.10 -6.72 -13.20
C TRP A 403 7.51 -5.52 -12.37
N GLY A 404 7.80 -5.74 -11.09
CA GLY A 404 8.01 -4.66 -10.13
C GLY A 404 9.15 -3.73 -10.55
N THR A 405 10.29 -4.26 -10.98
CA THR A 405 11.45 -3.44 -11.40
C THR A 405 11.09 -2.48 -12.54
N LEU A 406 10.20 -2.89 -13.43
CA LEU A 406 9.70 -2.02 -14.49
C LEU A 406 8.63 -1.06 -13.95
N ALA A 407 7.63 -1.58 -13.26
CA ALA A 407 6.43 -0.85 -12.87
C ALA A 407 6.63 0.14 -11.72
N TYR A 408 7.34 -0.24 -10.66
CA TYR A 408 7.31 0.48 -9.39
C TYR A 408 8.59 1.23 -9.07
N VAL A 409 9.74 0.86 -9.65
CA VAL A 409 10.99 1.60 -9.41
C VAL A 409 10.71 3.07 -9.70
N GLN A 410 11.02 3.89 -8.71
CA GLN A 410 10.98 5.33 -8.82
C GLN A 410 12.42 5.80 -8.71
N ASP A 411 12.83 6.70 -9.60
CA ASP A 411 13.86 7.65 -9.21
C ASP A 411 13.37 8.26 -7.91
N ARG A 412 14.16 8.18 -6.83
CA ARG A 412 13.82 8.93 -5.62
C ARG A 412 13.59 10.36 -6.10
N LYS A 413 12.33 10.84 -6.09
CA LYS A 413 12.06 12.25 -6.36
C LYS A 413 13.05 12.96 -5.43
N PRO A 414 14.02 13.71 -5.95
CA PRO A 414 14.94 14.40 -5.06
C PRO A 414 14.03 15.28 -4.23
N VAL A 415 13.81 14.90 -2.97
CA VAL A 415 13.13 15.79 -2.05
C VAL A 415 14.08 16.95 -1.99
N ALA A 416 13.68 18.07 -2.61
CA ALA A 416 14.52 19.26 -2.70
C ALA A 416 15.10 19.48 -1.31
N LEU A 417 16.43 19.52 -1.21
CA LEU A 417 17.04 19.86 0.06
C LEU A 417 16.76 21.34 0.25
N ASN A 418 16.09 21.67 1.34
CA ASN A 418 15.77 23.04 1.66
C ASN A 418 16.62 23.48 2.84
N ARG A 419 16.94 24.77 2.88
CA ARG A 419 17.52 25.45 4.02
C ARG A 419 16.55 26.55 4.45
N LEU A 420 16.46 26.79 5.76
CA LEU A 420 15.66 27.88 6.32
C LEU A 420 16.58 29.04 6.65
N GLN A 421 16.60 30.04 5.77
CA GLN A 421 17.31 31.30 6.00
C GLN A 421 16.40 32.24 6.80
N THR A 422 16.89 32.81 7.90
CA THR A 422 16.08 33.74 8.69
C THR A 422 15.94 35.10 8.00
N TYR A 423 14.80 35.75 8.18
CA TYR A 423 14.47 37.05 7.60
C TYR A 423 15.40 38.18 8.10
N ASN A 424 15.68 38.24 9.41
CA ASN A 424 16.42 39.34 10.04
C ASN A 424 17.91 39.05 10.33
N ALA A 425 18.42 37.88 9.94
CA ALA A 425 19.85 37.57 9.89
C ALA A 425 20.18 36.75 8.63
N THR A 426 20.23 37.44 7.48
CA THR A 426 20.24 36.83 6.16
C THR A 426 21.52 36.03 5.83
N ASP A 427 22.57 36.10 6.62
CA ASP A 427 23.77 35.26 6.49
C ASP A 427 23.63 33.90 7.23
N ARG A 428 22.53 33.70 7.97
CA ARG A 428 22.33 32.54 8.84
C ARG A 428 21.21 31.62 8.40
N TYR A 429 21.39 30.35 8.72
CA TYR A 429 20.45 29.28 8.41
C TYR A 429 20.22 28.40 9.63
N VAL A 430 19.00 27.87 9.75
CA VAL A 430 18.71 26.81 10.71
C VAL A 430 19.58 25.59 10.40
N ARG A 431 20.21 25.04 11.42
CA ARG A 431 20.94 23.77 11.37
C ARG A 431 20.71 22.95 12.63
N HIS A 432 20.86 21.63 12.52
CA HIS A 432 20.98 20.75 13.69
C HIS A 432 22.46 20.58 14.02
N VAL A 433 22.93 20.63 15.28
CA VAL A 433 24.30 20.29 15.76
C VAL A 433 24.21 19.54 17.07
N ASN A 434 24.91 18.42 17.23
CA ASN A 434 24.90 17.67 18.50
C ASN A 434 23.49 17.44 19.07
N TYR A 435 22.52 17.17 18.19
CA TYR A 435 21.07 17.00 18.47
C TYR A 435 20.31 18.26 18.93
N ASP A 436 20.96 19.43 18.93
CA ASP A 436 20.37 20.75 19.18
C ASP A 436 20.16 21.52 17.87
N VAL A 437 19.35 22.60 17.87
CA VAL A 437 18.98 23.34 16.65
C VAL A 437 19.20 24.84 16.82
N ARG A 438 20.00 25.42 15.93
CA ARG A 438 20.43 26.83 16.02
C ARG A 438 20.66 27.47 14.65
N LEU A 439 20.99 28.76 14.65
CA LEU A 439 21.23 29.58 13.46
C LEU A 439 22.71 29.94 13.33
N ASP A 440 23.36 29.37 12.32
CA ASP A 440 24.77 29.60 12.04
C ASP A 440 24.98 30.21 10.65
N ALA A 441 26.07 30.98 10.51
CA ALA A 441 26.63 31.38 9.23
C ALA A 441 27.72 30.39 8.80
N SER A 442 28.01 30.30 7.49
CA SER A 442 29.14 29.51 6.94
C SER A 442 29.20 28.05 7.43
N ILE A 443 28.07 27.35 7.33
CA ILE A 443 27.88 26.02 7.92
C ILE A 443 28.67 24.95 7.18
N SER A 444 29.46 24.18 7.93
CA SER A 444 30.17 22.98 7.44
C SER A 444 30.02 21.83 8.45
N PRO A 445 29.61 20.63 8.01
CA PRO A 445 29.16 20.31 6.64
C PRO A 445 27.84 21.01 6.30
N ALA A 446 27.67 21.43 5.04
CA ALA A 446 26.46 22.14 4.58
C ALA A 446 25.17 21.32 4.82
N ALA A 447 25.28 20.00 4.85
CA ALA A 447 24.16 19.09 5.08
C ALA A 447 23.51 19.22 6.47
N ASP A 448 24.21 19.82 7.45
CA ASP A 448 23.64 20.10 8.77
C ASP A 448 22.52 21.15 8.73
N ALA A 449 22.49 21.96 7.67
CA ALA A 449 21.47 22.98 7.42
C ALA A 449 20.48 22.60 6.33
N GLN A 450 20.51 21.36 5.84
CA GLN A 450 19.67 20.87 4.76
C GLN A 450 18.61 19.92 5.31
N PHE A 451 17.36 20.19 4.92
CA PHE A 451 16.19 19.44 5.35
C PHE A 451 15.34 19.03 4.16
N ARG A 452 14.82 17.80 4.23
CA ARG A 452 13.71 17.36 3.40
C ARG A 452 12.43 17.81 4.07
N LEU A 453 11.66 18.67 3.39
CA LEU A 453 10.32 19.03 3.82
C LEU A 453 9.39 17.94 3.30
N VAL A 454 8.92 17.10 4.22
CA VAL A 454 8.00 16.00 3.94
C VAL A 454 6.61 16.32 4.49
N PRO A 455 5.53 15.64 4.05
CA PRO A 455 4.23 15.77 4.70
C PRO A 455 4.32 15.64 6.22
N GLY A 456 3.53 16.41 6.95
CA GLY A 456 3.54 16.40 8.40
C GLY A 456 3.30 15.00 8.96
N LEU A 457 4.05 14.64 10.01
CA LEU A 457 4.02 13.30 10.59
C LEU A 457 2.71 13.02 11.34
N ALA A 458 2.07 14.05 11.89
CA ALA A 458 0.76 13.96 12.56
C ALA A 458 -0.40 14.42 11.68
N ASP A 459 -0.12 15.17 10.62
CA ASP A 459 -1.11 15.76 9.72
C ASP A 459 -0.46 16.02 8.36
N SER A 460 -0.93 15.32 7.32
CA SER A 460 -0.35 15.40 5.98
C SER A 460 -0.56 16.76 5.31
N ALA A 461 -1.46 17.62 5.82
CA ALA A 461 -1.58 19.02 5.39
C ALA A 461 -0.47 19.92 5.97
N GLY A 462 0.22 19.46 7.01
CA GLY A 462 1.40 20.10 7.58
C GLY A 462 2.71 19.70 6.89
N VAL A 463 3.82 20.08 7.52
CA VAL A 463 5.19 19.79 7.09
C VAL A 463 6.02 19.31 8.28
N SER A 464 6.89 18.33 8.04
CA SER A 464 7.96 17.92 8.95
C SER A 464 9.32 18.11 8.28
N PHE A 465 10.33 18.43 9.07
CA PHE A 465 11.70 18.68 8.57
C PHE A 465 12.60 17.49 8.88
N GLU A 466 12.81 16.60 7.91
CA GLU A 466 13.76 15.49 8.05
C GLU A 466 15.18 15.97 7.70
N ALA A 467 16.18 15.64 8.53
CA ALA A 467 17.58 15.98 8.25
C ALA A 467 18.09 15.29 6.97
N ALA A 468 18.76 16.04 6.10
CA ALA A 468 19.28 15.52 4.83
C ALA A 468 20.35 14.43 5.03
N ASN A 469 21.24 14.65 5.99
CA ASN A 469 22.38 13.79 6.31
C ASN A 469 22.09 12.70 7.36
N VAL A 470 20.95 12.75 8.03
CA VAL A 470 20.57 11.75 9.03
C VAL A 470 19.11 11.31 8.78
N PRO A 471 18.86 10.47 7.75
CA PRO A 471 17.51 10.00 7.44
C PRO A 471 16.82 9.35 8.65
N GLY A 472 15.53 9.59 8.81
CA GLY A 472 14.74 9.18 9.97
C GLY A 472 14.82 10.12 11.17
N TYR A 473 15.63 11.19 11.13
CA TYR A 473 15.69 12.21 12.17
C TYR A 473 14.99 13.49 11.74
N TYR A 474 14.24 14.09 12.66
CA TYR A 474 13.39 15.23 12.39
C TYR A 474 13.64 16.37 13.37
N LEU A 475 13.47 17.60 12.90
CA LEU A 475 13.32 18.74 13.81
C LEU A 475 11.99 18.59 14.55
N ARG A 476 12.04 18.64 15.88
CA ARG A 476 10.86 18.70 16.74
C ARG A 476 11.11 19.65 17.88
N HIS A 477 10.04 20.14 18.48
CA HIS A 477 10.17 20.81 19.77
C HIS A 477 10.11 19.81 20.95
N TYR A 478 10.77 20.15 22.04
CA TYR A 478 10.68 19.49 23.34
C TYR A 478 10.85 20.55 24.42
N ASP A 479 9.87 20.71 25.32
CA ASP A 479 9.84 21.79 26.31
C ASP A 479 10.11 23.17 25.67
N TYR A 480 9.53 23.38 24.49
CA TYR A 480 9.65 24.60 23.67
C TYR A 480 11.04 24.90 23.09
N ASP A 481 11.99 24.00 23.26
CA ASP A 481 13.31 24.03 22.61
C ASP A 481 13.35 23.10 21.40
N PHE A 482 14.14 23.41 20.37
CA PHE A 482 14.21 22.56 19.18
C PHE A 482 15.36 21.58 19.20
N ARG A 483 15.06 20.35 18.82
CA ARG A 483 15.99 19.23 18.84
C ARG A 483 15.91 18.45 17.53
N LEU A 484 17.01 17.82 17.17
CA LEU A 484 17.01 16.80 16.12
C LEU A 484 16.93 15.43 16.78
N ASP A 485 15.80 14.75 16.62
CA ASP A 485 15.58 13.43 17.24
C ASP A 485 15.10 12.39 16.21
N PRO A 486 15.40 11.11 16.45
CA PRO A 486 14.90 10.02 15.61
C PRO A 486 13.40 9.83 15.76
N ASN A 487 12.70 9.63 14.64
CA ASN A 487 11.29 9.28 14.66
C ASN A 487 11.10 7.81 15.04
N HIS A 488 10.58 7.57 16.25
CA HIS A 488 10.25 6.24 16.76
C HIS A 488 8.76 5.86 16.60
N GLY A 489 7.99 6.62 15.81
CA GLY A 489 6.58 6.31 15.49
C GLY A 489 5.56 6.73 16.56
N SER A 490 5.98 7.40 17.64
CA SER A 490 5.01 7.84 18.66
C SER A 490 4.16 9.02 18.17
N SER A 491 2.86 9.03 18.51
CA SER A 491 1.93 10.12 18.17
C SER A 491 2.36 11.47 18.75
N ARG A 492 2.96 11.48 19.93
CA ARG A 492 3.53 12.69 20.54
C ARG A 492 4.70 13.24 19.73
N PHE A 493 5.65 12.39 19.35
CA PHE A 493 6.75 12.80 18.46
C PHE A 493 6.20 13.39 17.16
N ALA A 494 5.24 12.70 16.54
CA ALA A 494 4.63 13.15 15.30
C ALA A 494 3.99 14.55 15.47
N ALA A 495 3.26 14.78 16.56
CA ALA A 495 2.62 16.05 16.85
C ALA A 495 3.64 17.18 17.12
N ASP A 496 4.75 16.86 17.81
CA ASP A 496 5.81 17.82 18.14
C ASP A 496 6.78 18.11 16.97
N ALA A 497 6.81 17.22 15.97
CA ALA A 497 7.60 17.36 14.75
C ALA A 497 6.81 17.92 13.55
N THR A 498 5.49 18.12 13.69
CA THR A 498 4.63 18.62 12.62
C THR A 498 4.34 20.11 12.77
N PHE A 499 4.48 20.84 11.67
CA PHE A 499 4.24 22.27 11.61
C PHE A 499 3.34 22.63 10.43
N HIS A 500 2.54 23.67 10.57
CA HIS A 500 1.72 24.23 9.50
C HIS A 500 2.42 25.44 8.91
N ARG A 501 2.80 25.34 7.63
CA ARG A 501 3.38 26.47 6.90
C ARG A 501 2.29 27.52 6.66
N VAL A 502 2.54 28.74 7.10
CA VAL A 502 1.69 29.92 6.86
C VAL A 502 2.50 31.03 6.17
N ALA A 503 1.81 32.08 5.70
CA ALA A 503 2.46 33.29 5.22
C ALA A 503 3.39 33.87 6.31
N GLY A 504 4.56 34.37 5.92
CA GLY A 504 5.53 34.91 6.86
C GLY A 504 4.95 36.03 7.71
N LEU A 505 5.19 35.97 9.02
CA LEU A 505 4.59 36.91 9.97
C LEU A 505 5.14 38.34 9.85
N ALA A 506 6.38 38.51 9.37
CA ALA A 506 6.96 39.81 9.05
C ALA A 506 6.89 40.17 7.56
N ASP A 507 6.87 39.16 6.68
CA ASP A 507 6.79 39.32 5.23
C ASP A 507 5.95 38.18 4.65
N GLY A 508 4.75 38.52 4.15
CA GLY A 508 3.80 37.54 3.62
C GLY A 508 4.28 36.79 2.38
N SER A 509 5.35 37.25 1.71
CA SER A 509 5.97 36.52 0.60
C SER A 509 6.88 35.37 1.05
N LEU A 510 7.23 35.33 2.34
CA LEU A 510 8.07 34.31 2.96
C LEU A 510 7.22 33.31 3.77
N ALA A 511 7.84 32.50 4.62
CA ALA A 511 7.16 31.46 5.39
C ALA A 511 7.34 31.63 6.90
N SER A 512 6.30 31.29 7.65
CA SER A 512 6.37 31.01 9.09
C SER A 512 5.78 29.63 9.36
N PHE A 513 6.18 28.99 10.45
CA PHE A 513 5.80 27.61 10.75
C PHE A 513 5.13 27.54 12.12
N ARG A 514 3.80 27.34 12.12
CA ARG A 514 2.98 27.20 13.32
C ARG A 514 3.04 25.77 13.83
N SER A 515 3.19 25.53 15.13
CA SER A 515 3.19 24.15 15.66
C SER A 515 1.83 23.47 15.49
N HIS A 516 1.85 22.16 15.20
CA HIS A 516 0.65 21.33 15.23
C HIS A 516 0.18 21.08 16.67
N SER A 517 1.08 20.73 17.59
CA SER A 517 0.71 20.46 18.99
C SER A 517 0.47 21.72 19.84
N HIS A 518 0.99 22.88 19.44
CA HIS A 518 0.77 24.17 20.10
C HIS A 518 0.40 25.27 19.08
N PRO A 519 -0.86 25.33 18.63
CA PRO A 519 -1.28 26.23 17.53
C PRO A 519 -1.13 27.74 17.82
N ASP A 520 -0.93 28.13 19.07
CA ASP A 520 -0.64 29.51 19.49
C ASP A 520 0.85 29.89 19.31
N ARG A 521 1.71 28.95 18.90
CA ARG A 521 3.17 29.11 18.85
C ARG A 521 3.78 28.84 17.49
N TYR A 522 4.92 29.45 17.24
CA TYR A 522 5.65 29.38 15.98
C TYR A 522 7.12 29.06 16.22
N LEU A 523 7.69 28.38 15.23
CA LEU A 523 9.14 28.22 15.09
C LEU A 523 9.75 29.61 14.88
N ARG A 524 10.66 30.01 15.77
CA ARG A 524 11.42 31.27 15.69
C ARG A 524 12.83 31.09 16.21
N HIS A 525 13.71 32.05 15.99
CA HIS A 525 14.98 32.10 16.71
C HIS A 525 14.95 33.07 17.89
N HIS A 526 15.78 32.81 18.91
CA HIS A 526 16.13 33.72 20.01
C HIS A 526 17.61 33.59 20.31
N ASP A 527 18.37 34.68 20.27
CA ASP A 527 19.82 34.62 20.47
C ASP A 527 20.48 33.51 19.62
N TYR A 528 19.96 33.35 18.40
CA TYR A 528 20.33 32.31 17.43
C TYR A 528 20.04 30.86 17.82
N LEU A 529 19.33 30.58 18.91
CA LEU A 529 18.77 29.25 19.21
C LEU A 529 17.35 29.13 18.65
N LEU A 530 16.99 27.96 18.12
CA LEU A 530 15.65 27.74 17.57
C LEU A 530 14.68 27.33 18.68
N ARG A 531 13.54 28.03 18.76
CA ARG A 531 12.57 27.87 19.85
C ARG A 531 11.14 27.87 19.34
N LEU A 532 10.22 27.37 20.16
CA LEU A 532 8.78 27.39 19.92
C LEU A 532 8.07 28.37 20.87
N ASP A 533 7.73 29.56 20.37
CA ASP A 533 7.18 30.63 21.20
C ASP A 533 5.91 31.27 20.61
N PRO A 534 5.08 31.90 21.45
CA PRO A 534 4.04 32.81 21.00
C PRO A 534 4.67 34.05 20.35
N ILE A 535 4.02 34.59 19.32
CA ILE A 535 4.55 35.73 18.55
C ILE A 535 3.69 36.97 18.80
N GLY A 536 4.19 37.92 19.58
CA GLY A 536 3.46 39.13 19.97
C GLY A 536 3.96 40.41 19.30
N ASP A 537 5.27 40.61 19.23
CA ASP A 537 5.88 41.86 18.77
C ASP A 537 6.54 41.75 17.37
N ALA A 538 7.05 42.87 16.87
CA ALA A 538 7.66 42.95 15.55
C ALA A 538 8.96 42.15 15.43
N THR A 539 9.75 42.10 16.51
CA THR A 539 11.00 41.34 16.56
C THR A 539 10.69 39.84 16.48
N ALA A 540 9.75 39.35 17.30
CA ALA A 540 9.32 37.97 17.26
C ALA A 540 8.72 37.57 15.90
N ARG A 541 7.99 38.47 15.23
CA ARG A 541 7.50 38.24 13.86
C ARG A 541 8.64 38.09 12.86
N ALA A 542 9.68 38.92 12.99
CA ALA A 542 10.89 38.83 12.15
C ALA A 542 11.66 37.54 12.43
N ASP A 543 11.82 37.17 13.70
CA ASP A 543 12.50 35.95 14.14
C ASP A 543 11.79 34.67 13.67
N ALA A 544 10.46 34.72 13.52
CA ALA A 544 9.61 33.62 13.07
C ALA A 544 9.44 33.56 11.54
N THR A 545 10.07 34.45 10.78
CA THR A 545 9.93 34.52 9.32
C THR A 545 11.18 33.98 8.63
N PHE A 546 11.00 33.07 7.68
CA PHE A 546 12.07 32.35 6.99
C PHE A 546 11.89 32.38 5.47
N ARG A 547 13.00 32.58 4.77
CA ARG A 547 13.13 32.25 3.35
C ARG A 547 13.54 30.80 3.22
N ILE A 548 12.76 30.03 2.45
CA ILE A 548 13.08 28.65 2.10
C ILE A 548 13.95 28.69 0.84
N THR A 549 15.17 28.17 0.92
CA THR A 549 16.13 28.15 -0.20
C THR A 549 16.53 26.72 -0.52
N SER A 550 16.66 26.38 -1.80
CA SER A 550 17.18 25.08 -2.27
C SER A 550 18.71 25.01 -2.25
#